data_AF-A0A9J7MHG4-F1
#
_entry.id   AF-A0A9J7MHG4-F1
#
_cell.length_a   1.000
_cell.length_b   1.000
_cell.length_c   1.000
_cell.angle_alpha   90.00
_cell.angle_beta   90.00
_cell.angle_gamma   90.00
#
_symmetry.space_group_name_H-M   'P 1'
#
loop_
_entity.id
_entity.type
_entity.pdbx_description
1 polymer ?
#
loop_
_entity_poly.entity_id
_entity_poly.type
_entity_poly.pdbx_seq_one_letter_code
_entity_poly.pdbx_strand_id
1 'polypeptide(L)'
;MMSSTKTSSPILPRIDDCECTPSVQHIFRRHYLLQSPMYYIRWIYAILYSLYLLFVLRTPKDRDIVGYIENTTMAMLIRPATDGKSGEYEVTVCDCKLRASRGYKLNNMSLRYKTGKNGVQVLNFTRNGVDVTNRCEIFSTIYFYHIYSMHTKSHLFSNSLVRHIVDNDVHTLQESSYTSIPLHYELLHSSLSVLEWGGNMSRYLGYGGVCIRESVVKESRNMSALEGHQAVRRWNSHGKDSFAGKLFRSRLALQSVMERHDIAPKLLDALFNHTIVHSVDHHGISEWSYLRFSLHPWDKNCNTYQAFNTSVFRVLITQPNLNPLAPNTLRSINKPFYQDLYRELKNIDPKMADVVTASVMY
;
A
#
# COMPACT_ATOMS: atom_id res chain seq x y z
N MET A 1 -40.82 -11.74 -21.99
CA MET A 1 -40.04 -10.53 -21.65
C MET A 1 -38.64 -10.97 -21.26
N MET A 2 -37.66 -10.78 -22.14
CA MET A 2 -36.26 -11.01 -21.81
C MET A 2 -35.84 -9.96 -20.78
N SER A 3 -35.40 -10.39 -19.60
CA SER A 3 -34.79 -9.50 -18.63
C SER A 3 -33.58 -8.85 -19.29
N SER A 4 -33.59 -7.53 -19.38
CA SER A 4 -32.40 -6.74 -19.70
C SER A 4 -31.28 -7.20 -18.77
N THR A 5 -30.32 -7.94 -19.31
CA THR A 5 -29.03 -8.18 -18.67
C THR A 5 -28.37 -6.80 -18.60
N LYS A 6 -28.59 -6.09 -17.49
CA LYS A 6 -27.78 -4.93 -17.12
C LYS A 6 -26.34 -5.38 -17.25
N THR A 7 -25.67 -4.94 -18.31
CA THR A 7 -24.22 -5.04 -18.45
C THR A 7 -23.67 -4.32 -17.24
N SER A 8 -23.22 -5.10 -16.25
CA SER A 8 -22.73 -4.56 -15.00
C SER A 8 -21.58 -3.60 -15.31
N SER A 9 -21.70 -2.35 -14.87
CA SER A 9 -20.70 -1.33 -15.10
C SER A 9 -19.31 -1.80 -14.63
N PRO A 10 -18.22 -1.42 -15.33
CA PRO A 10 -16.87 -1.78 -14.94
C PRO A 10 -16.55 -1.25 -13.54
N ILE A 11 -15.71 -1.97 -12.77
CA ILE A 11 -15.19 -1.48 -11.49
C ILE A 11 -14.25 -0.32 -11.77
N LEU A 12 -14.68 0.90 -11.46
CA LEU A 12 -13.90 2.11 -11.71
C LEU A 12 -12.96 2.41 -10.54
N PRO A 13 -11.75 2.95 -10.79
CA PRO A 13 -10.84 3.39 -9.75
C PRO A 13 -11.38 4.67 -9.08
N ARG A 14 -11.89 4.54 -7.84
CA ARG A 14 -12.51 5.63 -7.07
C ARG A 14 -12.26 5.46 -5.57
N ILE A 15 -11.14 5.96 -5.08
CA ILE A 15 -10.81 5.92 -3.64
C ILE A 15 -11.71 6.81 -2.79
N ASP A 16 -12.33 7.83 -3.41
CA ASP A 16 -13.23 8.79 -2.78
C ASP A 16 -14.69 8.32 -2.71
N ASP A 17 -15.04 7.22 -3.37
CA ASP A 17 -16.38 6.59 -3.25
C ASP A 17 -16.54 5.84 -1.92
N CYS A 18 -16.37 6.56 -0.81
CA CYS A 18 -16.37 6.00 0.54
C CYS A 18 -17.54 6.49 1.40
N GLU A 19 -18.53 7.17 0.81
CA GLU A 19 -19.70 7.65 1.55
C GLU A 19 -20.56 6.49 2.08
N CYS A 20 -21.08 6.68 3.30
CA CYS A 20 -21.97 5.74 3.96
C CYS A 20 -23.37 5.80 3.31
N THR A 21 -23.66 4.84 2.44
CA THR A 21 -24.98 4.63 1.86
C THR A 21 -25.76 3.58 2.66
N PRO A 22 -27.10 3.50 2.52
CA PRO A 22 -27.89 2.48 3.21
C PRO A 22 -27.41 1.04 2.96
N SER A 23 -26.96 0.72 1.73
CA SER A 23 -26.49 -0.64 1.40
C SER A 23 -25.22 -1.04 2.16
N VAL A 24 -24.32 -0.10 2.47
CA VAL A 24 -23.04 -0.38 3.15
C VAL A 24 -23.02 0.02 4.63
N GLN A 25 -24.13 0.54 5.18
CA GLN A 25 -24.19 0.99 6.58
C GLN A 25 -23.81 -0.11 7.58
N HIS A 26 -24.16 -1.36 7.27
CA HIS A 26 -23.81 -2.51 8.10
C HIS A 26 -22.29 -2.72 8.22
N ILE A 27 -21.52 -2.36 7.18
CA ILE A 27 -20.05 -2.44 7.16
C ILE A 27 -19.46 -1.40 8.11
N PHE A 28 -19.98 -0.17 8.11
CA PHE A 28 -19.56 0.87 9.06
C PHE A 28 -19.82 0.45 10.52
N ARG A 29 -20.99 -0.13 10.81
CA ARG A 29 -21.31 -0.64 12.15
C ARG A 29 -20.36 -1.76 12.56
N ARG A 30 -20.09 -2.71 11.65
CA ARG A 30 -19.14 -3.82 11.88
C ARG A 30 -17.73 -3.29 12.17
N HIS A 31 -17.24 -2.35 11.36
CA HIS A 31 -15.93 -1.72 11.56
C HIS A 31 -15.86 -1.00 12.92
N TYR A 32 -16.86 -0.19 13.25
CA TYR A 32 -16.88 0.55 14.52
C TYR A 32 -16.85 -0.38 15.74
N LEU A 33 -17.59 -1.49 15.70
CA LEU A 33 -17.68 -2.42 16.83
C LEU A 33 -16.43 -3.31 16.96
N LEU A 34 -15.89 -3.78 15.84
CA LEU A 34 -14.85 -4.81 15.86
C LEU A 34 -13.44 -4.21 15.69
N GLN A 35 -13.27 -3.20 14.84
CA GLN A 35 -11.96 -2.67 14.46
C GLN A 35 -11.57 -1.43 15.27
N SER A 36 -12.48 -0.49 15.53
CA SER A 36 -12.13 0.74 16.27
C SER A 36 -11.54 0.48 17.66
N PRO A 37 -12.03 -0.48 18.49
CA PRO A 37 -11.39 -0.83 19.75
C PRO A 37 -9.94 -1.31 19.59
N MET A 38 -9.65 -2.05 18.51
CA MET A 38 -8.31 -2.52 18.22
C MET A 38 -7.36 -1.39 17.87
N TYR A 39 -7.83 -0.34 17.18
CA TYR A 39 -7.01 0.85 16.94
C TYR A 39 -6.62 1.57 18.23
N TYR A 40 -7.49 1.65 19.25
CA TYR A 40 -7.12 2.23 20.55
C TYR A 40 -6.05 1.40 21.28
N ILE A 41 -6.21 0.09 21.32
CA ILE A 41 -5.22 -0.82 21.93
C ILE A 41 -3.89 -0.71 21.18
N ARG A 42 -3.96 -0.72 19.84
CA ARG A 42 -2.80 -0.60 18.97
C ARG A 42 -2.11 0.74 19.14
N TRP A 43 -2.84 1.83 19.38
CA TRP A 43 -2.28 3.16 19.63
C TRP A 43 -1.38 3.18 20.87
N ILE A 44 -1.85 2.58 21.98
CA ILE A 44 -1.03 2.43 23.20
C ILE A 44 0.22 1.60 22.91
N TYR A 45 0.05 0.45 22.25
CA TYR A 45 1.17 -0.38 21.83
C TYR A 45 2.17 0.38 20.97
N ALA A 46 1.69 1.18 20.01
CA ALA A 46 2.52 1.92 19.08
C ALA A 46 3.37 2.97 19.79
N ILE A 47 2.84 3.66 20.80
CA ILE A 47 3.61 4.60 21.62
C ILE A 47 4.74 3.84 22.34
N LEU A 48 4.39 2.79 23.09
CA LEU A 48 5.36 2.04 23.90
C LEU A 48 6.44 1.39 23.03
N TYR A 49 6.03 0.74 21.95
CA TYR A 49 6.95 0.09 21.02
C TYR A 49 7.80 1.11 20.26
N SER A 50 7.26 2.28 19.92
CA SER A 50 8.05 3.34 19.27
C SER A 50 9.10 3.93 20.20
N LEU A 51 8.80 4.06 21.51
CA LEU A 51 9.80 4.44 22.51
C LEU A 51 10.94 3.42 22.57
N TYR A 52 10.62 2.11 22.55
CA TYR A 52 11.63 1.06 22.44
C TYR A 52 12.43 1.15 21.14
N LEU A 53 11.75 1.37 20.00
CA LEU A 53 12.42 1.44 18.70
C LEU A 53 13.47 2.54 18.65
N LEU A 54 13.29 3.68 19.33
CA LEU A 54 14.26 4.78 19.35
C LEU A 54 15.68 4.33 19.74
N PHE A 55 15.84 3.25 20.51
CA PHE A 55 17.13 2.70 20.92
C PHE A 55 17.80 1.82 19.87
N VAL A 56 17.03 1.27 18.91
CA VAL A 56 17.52 0.33 17.88
C VAL A 56 17.42 0.89 16.46
N LEU A 57 16.78 2.05 16.30
CA LEU A 57 16.64 2.74 15.02
C LEU A 57 18.02 3.11 14.45
N ARG A 58 18.25 2.79 13.18
CA ARG A 58 19.50 3.09 12.46
C ARG A 58 19.28 3.86 11.17
N THR A 59 20.28 4.62 10.76
CA THR A 59 20.27 5.33 9.47
C THR A 59 20.14 4.34 8.29
N PRO A 60 19.34 4.67 7.25
CA PRO A 60 19.26 3.89 6.02
C PRO A 60 20.61 3.81 5.28
N LYS A 61 20.87 2.66 4.68
CA LYS A 61 21.99 2.40 3.77
C LYS A 61 21.43 2.10 2.37
N ASP A 62 22.31 2.09 1.37
CA ASP A 62 21.97 1.82 -0.03
C ASP A 62 21.20 0.50 -0.20
N ARG A 63 21.65 -0.56 0.49
CA ARG A 63 20.96 -1.86 0.52
C ARG A 63 19.54 -1.79 1.08
N ASP A 64 19.28 -0.87 2.01
CA ASP A 64 17.96 -0.75 2.65
C ASP A 64 17.00 0.03 1.73
N ILE A 65 17.52 1.05 1.04
CA ILE A 65 16.77 1.83 0.05
C ILE A 65 16.34 0.93 -1.12
N VAL A 66 17.30 0.21 -1.70
CA VAL A 66 17.01 -0.69 -2.84
C VAL A 66 16.23 -1.90 -2.39
N GLY A 67 16.55 -2.49 -1.24
CA GLY A 67 15.78 -3.60 -0.68
C GLY A 67 14.32 -3.23 -0.44
N TYR A 68 14.04 -2.01 0.04
CA TYR A 68 12.66 -1.50 0.18
C TYR A 68 11.95 -1.43 -1.18
N ILE A 69 12.61 -0.90 -2.20
CA ILE A 69 12.03 -0.82 -3.55
C ILE A 69 11.74 -2.21 -4.09
N GLU A 70 12.72 -3.12 -4.03
CA GLU A 70 12.63 -4.46 -4.64
C GLU A 70 11.64 -5.40 -3.93
N ASN A 71 11.31 -5.14 -2.66
CA ASN A 71 10.38 -5.95 -1.87
C ASN A 71 9.03 -5.26 -1.60
N THR A 72 8.71 -4.20 -2.34
CA THR A 72 7.40 -3.54 -2.31
C THR A 72 6.87 -3.33 -3.73
N THR A 73 5.67 -2.78 -3.87
CA THR A 73 5.10 -2.46 -5.20
C THR A 73 5.97 -1.48 -6.00
N MET A 74 6.87 -0.74 -5.36
CA MET A 74 7.90 0.08 -6.01
C MET A 74 8.78 -0.71 -6.99
N ALA A 75 8.94 -2.03 -6.81
CA ALA A 75 9.73 -2.88 -7.70
C ALA A 75 9.28 -2.80 -9.16
N MET A 76 8.01 -2.48 -9.37
CA MET A 76 7.43 -2.29 -10.69
C MET A 76 8.00 -1.11 -11.47
N LEU A 77 8.64 -0.16 -10.81
CA LEU A 77 9.26 1.00 -11.43
C LEU A 77 10.69 0.74 -11.90
N ILE A 78 11.31 -0.35 -11.47
CA ILE A 78 12.70 -0.69 -11.79
C ILE A 78 12.83 -0.97 -13.29
N ARG A 79 13.79 -0.30 -13.93
CA ARG A 79 14.20 -0.55 -15.31
C ARG A 79 15.72 -0.76 -15.37
N PRO A 80 16.23 -1.57 -16.30
CA PRO A 80 17.66 -1.52 -16.65
C PRO A 80 18.05 -0.10 -17.04
N ALA A 81 19.26 0.32 -16.69
CA ALA A 81 19.76 1.65 -17.06
C ALA A 81 19.78 1.84 -18.58
N THR A 82 19.29 3.00 -19.03
CA THR A 82 19.12 3.33 -20.45
C THR A 82 20.43 3.41 -21.24
N ASP A 83 21.56 3.62 -20.57
CA ASP A 83 22.90 3.68 -21.17
C ASP A 83 23.58 2.32 -21.34
N GLY A 84 22.84 1.22 -21.11
CA GLY A 84 23.30 -0.15 -21.41
C GLY A 84 24.35 -0.71 -20.46
N LYS A 85 24.64 -0.03 -19.34
CA LYS A 85 25.58 -0.55 -18.34
C LYS A 85 24.98 -1.73 -17.59
N SER A 86 25.58 -2.90 -17.79
CA SER A 86 25.15 -4.14 -17.15
C SER A 86 25.18 -4.02 -15.61
N GLY A 87 24.10 -4.45 -14.97
CA GLY A 87 23.93 -4.42 -13.51
C GLY A 87 23.52 -3.06 -12.93
N GLU A 88 23.23 -2.07 -13.77
CA GLU A 88 22.67 -0.78 -13.35
C GLU A 88 21.18 -0.69 -13.66
N TYR A 89 20.46 -0.04 -12.75
CA TYR A 89 19.01 0.07 -12.76
C TYR A 89 18.57 1.48 -12.41
N GLU A 90 17.42 1.86 -12.96
CA GLU A 90 16.81 3.18 -12.82
C GLU A 90 15.36 3.04 -12.33
N VAL A 91 14.97 3.93 -11.43
CA VAL A 91 13.59 4.11 -10.96
C VAL A 91 13.26 5.57 -11.16
N THR A 92 12.34 5.85 -12.07
CA THR A 92 11.96 7.22 -12.44
C THR A 92 10.48 7.44 -12.20
N VAL A 93 10.16 8.54 -11.54
CA VAL A 93 8.82 9.02 -11.30
C VAL A 93 8.70 10.41 -11.89
N CYS A 94 7.73 10.58 -12.77
CA CYS A 94 7.39 11.84 -13.42
C CYS A 94 5.94 12.20 -13.10
N ASP A 95 5.63 13.49 -13.21
CA ASP A 95 4.27 14.02 -13.08
C ASP A 95 3.56 13.69 -11.75
N CYS A 96 4.31 13.58 -10.65
CA CYS A 96 3.74 13.31 -9.33
C CYS A 96 2.95 14.53 -8.82
N LYS A 97 1.78 14.30 -8.23
CA LYS A 97 0.86 15.34 -7.71
C LYS A 97 0.94 15.51 -6.20
N LEU A 98 1.79 14.76 -5.51
CA LEU A 98 1.88 14.76 -4.06
C LEU A 98 2.43 16.07 -3.51
N ARG A 99 1.84 16.51 -2.40
CA ARG A 99 2.24 17.71 -1.67
C ARG A 99 2.45 17.34 -0.21
N ALA A 100 3.55 17.80 0.35
CA ALA A 100 3.79 17.74 1.78
C ALA A 100 3.40 19.07 2.44
N SER A 101 3.33 19.05 3.77
CA SER A 101 3.11 20.22 4.62
C SER A 101 4.00 21.39 4.25
N ARG A 102 3.57 22.61 4.57
CA ARG A 102 4.30 23.85 4.25
C ARG A 102 4.50 24.10 2.75
N GLY A 103 3.73 23.42 1.90
CA GLY A 103 3.65 23.71 0.47
C GLY A 103 4.71 23.02 -0.40
N TYR A 104 5.54 22.14 0.16
CA TYR A 104 6.48 21.34 -0.63
C TYR A 104 5.76 20.41 -1.60
N LYS A 105 6.28 20.26 -2.81
CA LYS A 105 5.68 19.44 -3.88
C LYS A 105 6.69 18.43 -4.37
N LEU A 106 6.29 17.17 -4.51
CA LEU A 106 7.08 16.16 -5.21
C LEU A 106 6.53 16.08 -6.65
N ASN A 107 7.26 16.64 -7.61
CA ASN A 107 6.89 16.62 -9.03
C ASN A 107 7.56 15.45 -9.76
N ASN A 108 8.83 15.18 -9.44
CA ASN A 108 9.58 14.06 -9.98
C ASN A 108 10.63 13.55 -9.00
N MET A 109 11.03 12.30 -9.16
CA MET A 109 12.23 11.75 -8.55
C MET A 109 12.87 10.72 -9.48
N SER A 110 14.19 10.58 -9.39
CA SER A 110 14.93 9.55 -10.11
C SER A 110 15.96 8.92 -9.18
N LEU A 111 16.04 7.60 -9.18
CA LEU A 111 17.07 6.83 -8.50
C LEU A 111 17.81 6.00 -9.54
N ARG A 112 19.14 6.06 -9.52
CA ARG A 112 20.00 5.14 -10.24
C ARG A 112 20.84 4.35 -9.26
N TYR A 113 20.85 3.04 -9.39
CA TYR A 113 21.59 2.15 -8.51
C TYR A 113 22.25 1.01 -9.28
N LYS A 114 23.27 0.43 -8.67
CA LYS A 114 24.01 -0.72 -9.20
C LYS A 114 23.90 -1.89 -8.25
N THR A 115 23.76 -3.09 -8.80
CA THR A 115 23.89 -4.34 -8.08
C THR A 115 25.06 -5.15 -8.65
N GLY A 116 25.79 -5.85 -7.78
CA GLY A 116 26.92 -6.66 -8.22
C GLY A 116 27.61 -7.38 -7.05
N LYS A 117 28.79 -7.94 -7.31
CA LYS A 117 29.58 -8.70 -6.34
C LYS A 117 29.89 -7.91 -5.05
N ASN A 118 30.04 -6.59 -5.17
CA ASN A 118 30.32 -5.69 -4.06
C ASN A 118 29.05 -5.22 -3.31
N GLY A 119 27.89 -5.83 -3.61
CA GLY A 119 26.61 -5.46 -3.06
C GLY A 119 25.89 -4.39 -3.88
N VAL A 120 25.06 -3.63 -3.19
CA VAL A 120 24.17 -2.61 -3.77
C VAL A 120 24.71 -1.21 -3.49
N GLN A 121 24.73 -0.37 -4.52
CA GLN A 121 25.19 1.01 -4.43
C GLN A 121 24.20 1.96 -5.11
N VAL A 122 23.77 2.99 -4.40
CA VAL A 122 23.01 4.11 -4.96
C VAL A 122 24.01 5.08 -5.60
N LEU A 123 23.92 5.19 -6.93
CA LEU A 123 24.82 6.00 -7.75
C LEU A 123 24.38 7.46 -7.79
N ASN A 124 23.09 7.68 -8.05
CA ASN A 124 22.51 9.02 -8.05
C ASN A 124 21.05 8.98 -7.57
N PHE A 125 20.64 10.04 -6.88
CA PHE A 125 19.24 10.29 -6.59
C PHE A 125 18.90 11.77 -6.77
N THR A 126 17.85 12.04 -7.55
CA THR A 126 17.31 13.38 -7.72
C THR A 126 15.90 13.48 -7.18
N ARG A 127 15.58 14.61 -6.55
CA ARG A 127 14.23 15.02 -6.16
C ARG A 127 13.95 16.37 -6.80
N ASN A 128 12.92 16.44 -7.65
CA ASN A 128 12.62 17.63 -8.46
C ASN A 128 13.83 18.14 -9.26
N GLY A 129 14.64 17.22 -9.80
CA GLY A 129 15.87 17.56 -10.51
C GLY A 129 17.05 18.03 -9.64
N VAL A 130 16.89 18.11 -8.31
CA VAL A 130 17.99 18.45 -7.38
C VAL A 130 18.62 17.18 -6.83
N ASP A 131 19.93 17.08 -6.91
CA ASP A 131 20.69 15.96 -6.34
C ASP A 131 20.54 15.91 -4.81
N VAL A 132 20.26 14.73 -4.27
CA VAL A 132 20.20 14.48 -2.83
C VAL A 132 21.11 13.30 -2.51
N THR A 133 22.08 13.54 -1.63
CA THR A 133 23.08 12.52 -1.24
C THR A 133 22.77 11.86 0.11
N ASN A 134 22.02 12.54 0.97
CA ASN A 134 21.65 12.07 2.30
C ASN A 134 20.68 10.88 2.23
N ARG A 135 21.08 9.74 2.80
CA ARG A 135 20.28 8.49 2.73
C ARG A 135 18.96 8.55 3.48
N CYS A 136 18.86 9.33 4.55
CA CYS A 136 17.58 9.56 5.24
C CYS A 136 16.61 10.33 4.34
N GLU A 137 17.08 11.36 3.64
CA GLU A 137 16.24 12.15 2.72
C GLU A 137 15.82 11.33 1.50
N ILE A 138 16.74 10.54 0.92
CA ILE A 138 16.45 9.63 -0.18
C ILE A 138 15.36 8.63 0.25
N PHE A 139 15.58 7.93 1.37
CA PHE A 139 14.62 6.96 1.87
C PHE A 139 13.28 7.61 2.23
N SER A 140 13.30 8.79 2.87
CA SER A 140 12.09 9.55 3.18
C SER A 140 11.30 9.92 1.92
N THR A 141 11.98 10.36 0.86
CA THR A 141 11.33 10.70 -0.41
C THR A 141 10.69 9.47 -1.06
N ILE A 142 11.41 8.35 -1.08
CA ILE A 142 10.91 7.07 -1.62
C ILE A 142 9.72 6.56 -0.81
N TYR A 143 9.82 6.59 0.52
CA TYR A 143 8.76 6.17 1.43
C TYR A 143 7.51 7.05 1.28
N PHE A 144 7.70 8.38 1.22
CA PHE A 144 6.61 9.33 1.00
C PHE A 144 5.90 9.07 -0.33
N TYR A 145 6.64 8.91 -1.43
CA TYR A 145 6.03 8.57 -2.71
C TYR A 145 5.31 7.21 -2.64
N HIS A 146 5.94 6.21 -2.04
CA HIS A 146 5.36 4.87 -1.96
C HIS A 146 4.02 4.90 -1.21
N ILE A 147 4.00 5.39 0.02
CA ILE A 147 2.82 5.37 0.90
C ILE A 147 1.66 6.21 0.33
N TYR A 148 1.94 7.40 -0.22
CA TYR A 148 0.90 8.34 -0.61
C TYR A 148 0.53 8.30 -2.11
N SER A 149 1.32 7.61 -2.95
CA SER A 149 1.02 7.40 -4.37
C SER A 149 0.82 5.93 -4.71
N MET A 150 1.88 5.14 -4.71
CA MET A 150 1.87 3.75 -5.20
C MET A 150 0.96 2.86 -4.37
N HIS A 151 1.12 2.89 -3.05
CA HIS A 151 0.30 2.15 -2.11
C HIS A 151 -1.17 2.59 -2.22
N THR A 152 -1.44 3.90 -2.23
CA THR A 152 -2.79 4.45 -2.42
C THR A 152 -3.44 3.96 -3.72
N LYS A 153 -2.67 3.71 -4.79
CA LYS A 153 -3.20 3.16 -6.04
C LYS A 153 -3.66 1.71 -5.92
N SER A 154 -3.12 0.92 -4.99
CA SER A 154 -3.64 -0.42 -4.69
C SER A 154 -5.05 -0.38 -4.08
N HIS A 155 -5.43 0.75 -3.46
CA HIS A 155 -6.74 0.95 -2.86
C HIS A 155 -7.81 1.46 -3.83
N LEU A 156 -7.43 1.91 -5.04
CA LEU A 156 -8.34 2.61 -5.96
C LEU A 156 -9.60 1.84 -6.30
N PHE A 157 -9.50 0.51 -6.42
CA PHE A 157 -10.62 -0.35 -6.81
C PHE A 157 -11.41 -0.89 -5.61
N SER A 158 -10.90 -0.73 -4.39
CA SER A 158 -11.44 -1.36 -3.19
C SER A 158 -12.87 -0.94 -2.92
N ASN A 159 -13.19 0.35 -2.95
CA ASN A 159 -14.54 0.82 -2.65
C ASN A 159 -15.55 0.33 -3.69
N SER A 160 -15.24 0.50 -4.96
CA SER A 160 -16.06 0.03 -6.08
C SER A 160 -16.27 -1.49 -6.05
N LEU A 161 -15.25 -2.26 -5.67
CA LEU A 161 -15.34 -3.71 -5.48
C LEU A 161 -16.28 -4.07 -4.32
N VAL A 162 -16.11 -3.43 -3.16
CA VAL A 162 -16.97 -3.67 -1.99
C VAL A 162 -18.42 -3.35 -2.30
N ARG A 163 -18.69 -2.22 -2.95
CA ARG A 163 -20.05 -1.88 -3.41
C ARG A 163 -20.59 -2.92 -4.37
N HIS A 164 -19.79 -3.38 -5.34
CA HIS A 164 -20.21 -4.42 -6.26
C HIS A 164 -20.60 -5.71 -5.53
N ILE A 165 -19.79 -6.15 -4.56
CA ILE A 165 -20.05 -7.35 -3.76
C ILE A 165 -21.37 -7.20 -2.99
N VAL A 166 -21.59 -6.06 -2.35
CA VAL A 166 -22.79 -5.80 -1.53
C VAL A 166 -24.04 -5.64 -2.39
N ASP A 167 -23.99 -4.75 -3.39
CA ASP A 167 -25.16 -4.37 -4.19
C ASP A 167 -25.61 -5.50 -5.14
N ASN A 168 -24.73 -6.47 -5.44
CA ASN A 168 -25.04 -7.65 -6.27
C ASN A 168 -25.06 -8.96 -5.45
N ASP A 169 -24.99 -8.86 -4.12
CA ASP A 169 -24.99 -9.99 -3.17
C ASP A 169 -24.07 -11.16 -3.56
N VAL A 170 -22.80 -10.84 -3.85
CA VAL A 170 -21.80 -11.84 -4.23
C VAL A 170 -21.32 -12.60 -2.99
N HIS A 171 -22.12 -13.56 -2.54
CA HIS A 171 -21.92 -14.32 -1.29
C HIS A 171 -20.51 -14.89 -1.12
N THR A 172 -19.94 -15.44 -2.19
CA THR A 172 -18.60 -16.04 -2.21
C THR A 172 -17.51 -15.06 -1.75
N LEU A 173 -17.69 -13.76 -1.99
CA LEU A 173 -16.70 -12.71 -1.74
C LEU A 173 -17.04 -11.81 -0.54
N GLN A 174 -18.02 -12.18 0.30
CA GLN A 174 -18.48 -11.31 1.38
C GLN A 174 -17.40 -10.93 2.41
N GLU A 175 -16.35 -11.75 2.63
CA GLU A 175 -15.28 -11.33 3.57
C GLU A 175 -14.42 -10.18 3.02
N SER A 176 -14.44 -9.98 1.69
CA SER A 176 -13.79 -8.83 1.07
C SER A 176 -14.51 -7.51 1.32
N SER A 177 -15.73 -7.51 1.88
CA SER A 177 -16.45 -6.27 2.22
C SER A 177 -16.14 -5.72 3.63
N TYR A 178 -15.27 -6.38 4.40
CA TYR A 178 -15.18 -6.22 5.86
C TYR A 178 -15.00 -4.77 6.35
N THR A 179 -13.99 -4.02 5.88
CA THR A 179 -13.66 -2.69 6.46
C THR A 179 -13.19 -1.60 5.48
N SER A 180 -13.06 -1.89 4.19
CA SER A 180 -12.34 -0.99 3.28
C SER A 180 -12.99 0.38 3.10
N ILE A 181 -14.33 0.42 2.95
CA ILE A 181 -15.08 1.67 2.81
C ILE A 181 -14.96 2.55 4.08
N PRO A 182 -15.27 2.07 5.31
CA PRO A 182 -15.14 2.91 6.50
C PRO A 182 -13.70 3.38 6.76
N LEU A 183 -12.69 2.56 6.44
CA LEU A 183 -11.28 2.94 6.58
C LEU A 183 -10.91 4.10 5.66
N HIS A 184 -11.32 4.05 4.38
CA HIS A 184 -11.11 5.16 3.46
C HIS A 184 -11.90 6.41 3.86
N TYR A 185 -13.13 6.24 4.36
CA TYR A 185 -13.93 7.34 4.88
C TYR A 185 -13.21 8.04 6.03
N GLU A 186 -12.68 7.29 6.99
CA GLU A 186 -11.92 7.85 8.10
C GLU A 186 -10.67 8.61 7.61
N LEU A 187 -9.93 8.01 6.67
CA LEU A 187 -8.74 8.63 6.09
C LEU A 187 -9.05 9.96 5.36
N LEU A 188 -10.15 10.05 4.63
CA LEU A 188 -10.46 11.19 3.75
C LEU A 188 -11.39 12.23 4.38
N HIS A 189 -12.19 11.86 5.38
CA HIS A 189 -13.26 12.73 5.89
C HIS A 189 -13.25 12.92 7.41
N SER A 190 -12.51 12.12 8.17
CA SER A 190 -12.46 12.24 9.64
C SER A 190 -11.44 13.27 10.13
N SER A 191 -11.69 13.79 11.34
CA SER A 191 -10.72 14.54 12.15
C SER A 191 -9.61 13.65 12.74
N LEU A 192 -9.78 12.33 12.69
CA LEU A 192 -8.78 11.34 13.09
C LEU A 192 -7.84 10.94 11.94
N SER A 193 -8.04 11.47 10.74
CA SER A 193 -7.18 11.20 9.58
C SER A 193 -5.71 11.50 9.87
N VAL A 194 -4.83 10.57 9.51
CA VAL A 194 -3.38 10.78 9.59
C VAL A 194 -2.82 11.69 8.50
N LEU A 195 -3.63 12.11 7.52
CA LEU A 195 -3.24 13.04 6.48
C LEU A 195 -3.37 14.48 6.97
N GLU A 196 -2.48 15.36 6.50
CA GLU A 196 -2.55 16.77 6.81
C GLU A 196 -3.78 17.41 6.16
N TRP A 197 -4.50 18.22 6.95
CA TRP A 197 -5.62 19.02 6.48
C TRP A 197 -5.65 20.37 7.21
N GLY A 198 -5.86 21.46 6.45
CA GLY A 198 -5.93 22.81 7.02
C GLY A 198 -4.66 23.25 7.78
N GLY A 199 -3.49 22.73 7.41
CA GLY A 199 -2.22 23.01 8.08
C GLY A 199 -2.00 22.25 9.40
N ASN A 200 -2.90 21.33 9.78
CA ASN A 200 -2.76 20.49 10.95
C ASN A 200 -2.64 19.00 10.54
N MET A 201 -1.67 18.30 11.12
CA MET A 201 -1.73 16.83 11.25
C MET A 201 -2.62 16.50 12.44
N SER A 202 -3.33 15.36 12.42
CA SER A 202 -4.35 15.03 13.44
C SER A 202 -3.97 15.47 14.85
N ARG A 203 -4.63 16.55 15.32
CA ARG A 203 -4.41 17.11 16.65
C ARG A 203 -4.71 16.09 17.75
N TYR A 204 -5.61 15.15 17.46
CA TYR A 204 -6.09 14.14 18.40
C TYR A 204 -5.14 12.95 18.52
N LEU A 205 -4.40 12.62 17.46
CA LEU A 205 -3.52 11.46 17.46
C LEU A 205 -2.12 11.77 18.01
N GLY A 206 -1.69 13.03 17.98
CA GLY A 206 -0.34 13.43 18.42
C GLY A 206 0.79 12.94 17.48
N TYR A 207 0.43 12.27 16.39
CA TYR A 207 1.29 11.83 15.30
C TYR A 207 0.57 12.05 13.96
N GLY A 208 1.30 12.03 12.85
CA GLY A 208 0.68 12.14 11.54
C GLY A 208 1.65 12.14 10.38
N GLY A 209 1.09 11.82 9.22
CA GLY A 209 1.73 11.95 7.92
C GLY A 209 1.71 13.41 7.47
N VAL A 210 2.82 13.84 6.86
CA VAL A 210 2.94 15.22 6.35
C VAL A 210 2.31 15.41 4.98
N CYS A 211 1.64 14.40 4.41
CA CYS A 211 1.05 14.49 3.08
C CYS A 211 -0.32 15.17 3.15
N ILE A 212 -0.52 16.13 2.26
CA ILE A 212 -1.77 16.88 2.13
C ILE A 212 -2.85 15.97 1.56
N ARG A 213 -3.97 15.84 2.27
CA ARG A 213 -5.11 14.99 1.90
C ARG A 213 -5.56 15.18 0.46
N GLU A 214 -5.75 16.42 0.02
CA GLU A 214 -6.22 16.74 -1.34
C GLU A 214 -5.22 16.30 -2.41
N SER A 215 -3.91 16.29 -2.07
CA SER A 215 -2.87 15.83 -2.99
C SER A 215 -2.86 14.32 -3.16
N VAL A 216 -3.20 13.56 -2.12
CA VAL A 216 -3.38 12.10 -2.19
C VAL A 216 -4.54 11.76 -3.12
N VAL A 217 -5.69 12.43 -2.98
CA VAL A 217 -6.85 12.23 -3.88
C VAL A 217 -6.51 12.62 -5.31
N LYS A 218 -5.78 13.73 -5.51
CA LYS A 218 -5.34 14.14 -6.85
C LYS A 218 -4.36 13.13 -7.47
N GLU A 219 -3.42 12.62 -6.69
CA GLU A 219 -2.44 11.64 -7.13
C GLU A 219 -3.04 10.24 -7.38
N SER A 220 -4.09 9.87 -6.65
CA SER A 220 -4.80 8.61 -6.88
C SER A 220 -5.51 8.63 -8.24
N ARG A 221 -6.05 9.79 -8.66
CA ARG A 221 -6.64 10.01 -9.99
C ARG A 221 -5.60 10.18 -11.11
N ASN A 222 -4.30 10.20 -10.79
CA ASN A 222 -3.25 10.36 -11.78
C ASN A 222 -2.95 9.04 -12.51
N MET A 223 -3.72 8.79 -13.57
CA MET A 223 -3.70 7.53 -14.32
C MET A 223 -2.46 7.36 -15.22
N SER A 224 -1.77 8.45 -15.58
CA SER A 224 -0.50 8.38 -16.34
C SER A 224 0.57 7.60 -15.55
N ALA A 225 0.52 7.70 -14.22
CA ALA A 225 1.35 6.93 -13.32
C ALA A 225 0.85 5.47 -13.20
N LEU A 226 -0.48 5.24 -13.25
CA LEU A 226 -1.07 3.91 -13.10
C LEU A 226 -0.68 2.92 -14.22
N GLU A 227 -0.53 3.36 -15.48
CA GLU A 227 -0.06 2.50 -16.56
C GLU A 227 1.36 1.97 -16.31
N GLY A 228 2.22 2.74 -15.65
CA GLY A 228 3.52 2.27 -15.15
C GLY A 228 3.42 1.37 -13.91
N HIS A 229 2.37 1.54 -13.10
CA HIS A 229 2.17 0.93 -11.77
C HIS A 229 1.25 -0.30 -11.75
N GLN A 230 0.54 -0.61 -12.83
CA GLN A 230 -0.33 -1.78 -12.95
C GLN A 230 -0.16 -2.53 -14.28
N ALA A 231 0.84 -2.17 -15.10
CA ALA A 231 1.19 -2.96 -16.28
C ALA A 231 1.73 -4.34 -15.88
N VAL A 232 0.82 -5.29 -15.67
CA VAL A 232 1.06 -6.72 -15.46
C VAL A 232 2.04 -7.30 -16.49
N ARG A 233 2.06 -6.71 -17.70
CA ARG A 233 3.01 -7.02 -18.79
C ARG A 233 4.49 -6.85 -18.42
N ARG A 234 4.81 -6.19 -17.30
CA ARG A 234 6.20 -6.02 -16.83
C ARG A 234 6.54 -6.95 -15.67
N TRP A 235 5.57 -7.58 -15.00
CA TRP A 235 5.87 -8.44 -13.85
C TRP A 235 6.56 -9.74 -14.25
N ASN A 236 6.18 -10.29 -15.41
CA ASN A 236 6.81 -11.47 -16.00
C ASN A 236 8.26 -11.22 -16.48
N SER A 237 8.66 -9.95 -16.67
CA SER A 237 10.05 -9.61 -17.05
C SER A 237 11.02 -9.64 -15.88
N HIS A 238 10.53 -9.76 -14.64
CA HIS A 238 11.37 -10.01 -13.47
C HIS A 238 11.52 -11.52 -13.23
N GLY A 239 12.63 -11.94 -12.63
CA GLY A 239 12.88 -13.35 -12.29
C GLY A 239 11.76 -13.93 -11.42
N LYS A 240 11.46 -15.23 -11.58
CA LYS A 240 10.35 -15.92 -10.90
C LYS A 240 10.35 -15.75 -9.38
N ASP A 241 11.54 -15.64 -8.78
CA ASP A 241 11.73 -15.52 -7.33
C ASP A 241 11.73 -14.07 -6.81
N SER A 242 11.68 -13.10 -7.72
CA SER A 242 11.51 -11.68 -7.35
C SER A 242 10.11 -11.40 -6.81
N PHE A 243 9.96 -10.31 -6.05
CA PHE A 243 8.67 -9.84 -5.56
C PHE A 243 7.64 -9.68 -6.71
N ALA A 244 8.03 -9.02 -7.81
CA ALA A 244 7.17 -8.84 -8.98
C ALA A 244 6.80 -10.18 -9.66
N GLY A 245 7.75 -11.11 -9.77
CA GLY A 245 7.50 -12.45 -10.31
C GLY A 245 6.53 -13.26 -9.46
N LYS A 246 6.62 -13.15 -8.13
CA LYS A 246 5.65 -13.75 -7.20
C LYS A 246 4.26 -13.13 -7.35
N LEU A 247 4.15 -11.79 -7.40
CA LEU A 247 2.88 -11.10 -7.63
C LEU A 247 2.19 -11.53 -8.93
N PHE A 248 2.95 -11.68 -10.03
CA PHE A 248 2.41 -12.19 -11.29
C PHE A 248 1.81 -13.58 -11.15
N ARG A 249 2.54 -14.50 -10.55
CA ARG A 249 2.04 -15.85 -10.29
C ARG A 249 0.82 -15.84 -9.38
N SER A 250 0.79 -14.96 -8.39
CA SER A 250 -0.35 -14.79 -7.49
C SER A 250 -1.59 -14.28 -8.21
N ARG A 251 -1.42 -13.39 -9.20
CA ARG A 251 -2.52 -12.94 -10.05
C ARG A 251 -3.09 -14.08 -10.89
N LEU A 252 -2.22 -14.91 -11.48
CA LEU A 252 -2.64 -16.10 -12.25
C LEU A 252 -3.33 -17.14 -11.35
N ALA A 253 -2.82 -17.35 -10.14
CA ALA A 253 -3.45 -18.21 -9.14
C ALA A 253 -4.86 -17.70 -8.77
N LEU A 254 -5.00 -16.39 -8.50
CA LEU A 254 -6.29 -15.78 -8.24
C LEU A 254 -7.25 -15.95 -9.42
N GLN A 255 -6.78 -15.72 -10.66
CA GLN A 255 -7.60 -15.94 -11.85
C GLN A 255 -8.11 -17.39 -11.93
N SER A 256 -7.24 -18.37 -11.73
CA SER A 256 -7.64 -19.79 -11.75
C SER A 256 -8.64 -20.12 -10.64
N VAL A 257 -8.46 -19.57 -9.43
CA VAL A 257 -9.42 -19.75 -8.33
C VAL A 257 -10.76 -19.09 -8.65
N MET A 258 -10.76 -17.88 -9.23
CA MET A 258 -11.98 -17.20 -9.65
C MET A 258 -12.77 -18.03 -10.67
N GLU A 259 -12.08 -18.62 -11.66
CA GLU A 259 -12.69 -19.50 -12.66
C GLU A 259 -13.34 -20.74 -12.01
N ARG A 260 -12.70 -21.34 -11.00
CA ARG A 260 -13.26 -22.51 -10.27
C ARG A 260 -14.47 -22.19 -9.40
N HIS A 261 -14.63 -20.93 -8.98
CA HIS A 261 -15.68 -20.47 -8.08
C HIS A 261 -16.71 -19.56 -8.79
N ASP A 262 -16.75 -19.62 -10.12
CA ASP A 262 -17.67 -18.86 -10.98
C ASP A 262 -17.67 -17.34 -10.73
N ILE A 263 -16.51 -16.78 -10.35
CA ILE A 263 -16.36 -15.34 -10.14
C ILE A 263 -16.08 -14.65 -11.47
N ALA A 264 -16.88 -13.61 -11.77
CA ALA A 264 -16.77 -12.87 -13.01
C ALA A 264 -15.33 -12.35 -13.27
N PRO A 265 -14.73 -12.65 -14.45
CA PRO A 265 -13.34 -12.27 -14.76
C PRO A 265 -13.04 -10.78 -14.65
N LYS A 266 -14.05 -9.92 -14.86
CA LYS A 266 -13.95 -8.45 -14.72
C LYS A 266 -13.52 -7.99 -13.32
N LEU A 267 -13.64 -8.85 -12.30
CA LEU A 267 -13.27 -8.53 -10.90
C LEU A 267 -11.79 -8.81 -10.60
N LEU A 268 -11.04 -9.42 -11.52
CA LEU A 268 -9.70 -9.94 -11.25
C LEU A 268 -8.75 -8.87 -10.74
N ASP A 269 -8.62 -7.75 -11.44
CA ASP A 269 -7.65 -6.72 -11.04
C ASP A 269 -8.07 -6.01 -9.75
N ALA A 270 -9.38 -5.83 -9.52
CA ALA A 270 -9.89 -5.26 -8.29
C ALA A 270 -9.61 -6.17 -7.09
N LEU A 271 -9.95 -7.46 -7.19
CA LEU A 271 -9.68 -8.47 -6.15
C LEU A 271 -8.17 -8.66 -5.92
N PHE A 272 -7.38 -8.65 -7.00
CA PHE A 272 -5.94 -8.79 -6.90
C PHE A 272 -5.31 -7.66 -6.09
N ASN A 273 -5.67 -6.41 -6.40
CA ASN A 273 -5.16 -5.24 -5.68
C ASN A 273 -5.64 -5.21 -4.22
N HIS A 274 -6.93 -5.47 -4.02
CA HIS A 274 -7.60 -5.39 -2.73
C HIS A 274 -7.14 -6.45 -1.72
N THR A 275 -6.95 -7.68 -2.19
CA THR A 275 -6.62 -8.84 -1.35
C THR A 275 -5.11 -9.02 -1.27
N ILE A 276 -4.44 -9.16 -2.42
CA ILE A 276 -3.04 -9.60 -2.50
C ILE A 276 -2.09 -8.41 -2.42
N VAL A 277 -2.14 -7.48 -3.40
CA VAL A 277 -1.16 -6.39 -3.52
C VAL A 277 -1.10 -5.57 -2.24
N HIS A 278 -2.26 -5.09 -1.79
CA HIS A 278 -2.38 -4.32 -0.56
C HIS A 278 -1.68 -5.01 0.63
N SER A 279 -2.00 -6.28 0.87
CA SER A 279 -1.49 -7.01 2.02
C SER A 279 0.02 -7.23 1.98
N VAL A 280 0.53 -7.62 0.80
CA VAL A 280 1.97 -7.89 0.66
C VAL A 280 2.79 -6.60 0.66
N ASP A 281 2.19 -5.49 0.25
CA ASP A 281 2.81 -4.17 0.30
C ASP A 281 2.98 -3.71 1.76
N HIS A 282 1.94 -3.85 2.60
CA HIS A 282 2.06 -3.64 4.05
C HIS A 282 3.11 -4.53 4.71
N HIS A 283 3.14 -5.82 4.34
CA HIS A 283 4.17 -6.73 4.83
C HIS A 283 5.57 -6.28 4.43
N GLY A 284 5.79 -5.98 3.15
CA GLY A 284 7.07 -5.48 2.63
C GLY A 284 7.51 -4.19 3.31
N ILE A 285 6.60 -3.23 3.56
CA ILE A 285 6.90 -2.00 4.29
C ILE A 285 7.34 -2.29 5.74
N SER A 286 6.69 -3.25 6.41
CA SER A 286 6.93 -3.55 7.82
C SER A 286 8.34 -4.06 8.12
N GLU A 287 8.97 -4.73 7.16
CA GLU A 287 10.34 -5.27 7.27
C GLU A 287 11.41 -4.17 7.41
N TRP A 288 11.07 -2.91 7.10
CA TRP A 288 11.99 -1.77 7.16
C TRP A 288 11.73 -0.83 8.34
N SER A 289 10.98 -1.31 9.34
CA SER A 289 10.53 -0.54 10.52
C SER A 289 11.66 -0.01 11.41
N TYR A 290 12.84 -0.63 11.37
CA TYR A 290 14.02 -0.24 12.17
C TYR A 290 14.85 0.92 11.58
N LEU A 291 14.40 1.54 10.48
CA LEU A 291 15.10 2.64 9.83
C LEU A 291 14.71 4.01 10.41
N ARG A 292 15.72 4.86 10.66
CA ARG A 292 15.59 6.22 11.17
C ARG A 292 15.55 7.24 10.03
N PHE A 293 14.40 7.85 9.80
CA PHE A 293 14.21 8.95 8.83
C PHE A 293 12.96 9.75 9.23
N SER A 294 12.81 10.96 8.68
CA SER A 294 11.61 11.78 8.88
C SER A 294 10.52 11.36 7.90
N LEU A 295 9.24 11.43 8.28
CA LEU A 295 8.14 11.32 7.32
C LEU A 295 8.13 12.47 6.31
N HIS A 296 8.77 13.61 6.62
CA HIS A 296 8.88 14.75 5.72
C HIS A 296 10.12 14.64 4.83
N PRO A 297 9.97 14.53 3.50
CA PRO A 297 11.10 14.30 2.59
C PRO A 297 12.19 15.36 2.68
N TRP A 298 11.82 16.63 2.84
CA TRP A 298 12.76 17.76 2.84
C TRP A 298 13.48 17.99 4.17
N ASP A 299 13.24 17.16 5.18
CA ASP A 299 13.98 17.25 6.44
C ASP A 299 15.39 16.68 6.27
N LYS A 300 16.40 17.55 6.29
CA LYS A 300 17.81 17.16 6.13
C LYS A 300 18.33 16.22 7.23
N ASN A 301 17.71 16.26 8.40
CA ASN A 301 18.06 15.46 9.57
C ASN A 301 16.81 14.84 10.19
N CYS A 302 16.98 13.71 10.88
CA CYS A 302 15.91 13.07 11.65
C CYS A 302 16.23 13.17 13.16
N ASN A 303 15.64 14.15 13.82
CA ASN A 303 15.68 14.32 15.27
C ASN A 303 14.81 13.26 15.98
N THR A 304 14.91 13.18 17.30
CA THR A 304 14.24 12.14 18.10
C THR A 304 12.72 12.20 17.99
N TYR A 305 12.14 13.40 17.94
CA TYR A 305 10.71 13.57 17.75
C TYR A 305 10.25 13.08 16.37
N GLN A 306 10.98 13.43 15.30
CA GLN A 306 10.69 12.94 13.95
C GLN A 306 10.81 11.42 13.86
N ALA A 307 11.86 10.84 14.46
CA ALA A 307 12.04 9.39 14.50
C ALA A 307 10.89 8.70 15.24
N PHE A 308 10.48 9.26 16.38
CA PHE A 308 9.33 8.76 17.15
C PHE A 308 8.04 8.84 16.34
N ASN A 309 7.73 9.99 15.73
CA ASN A 309 6.55 10.17 14.88
C ASN A 309 6.53 9.19 13.71
N THR A 310 7.67 8.99 13.04
CA THR A 310 7.84 7.99 11.96
C THR A 310 7.55 6.58 12.47
N SER A 311 8.08 6.19 13.64
CA SER A 311 7.84 4.88 14.24
C SER A 311 6.37 4.67 14.60
N VAL A 312 5.72 5.65 15.23
CA VAL A 312 4.30 5.58 15.59
C VAL A 312 3.43 5.43 14.34
N PHE A 313 3.66 6.27 13.33
CA PHE A 313 2.98 6.17 12.04
C PHE A 313 3.15 4.79 11.42
N ARG A 314 4.37 4.25 11.43
CA ARG A 314 4.64 2.93 10.85
C ARG A 314 3.87 1.81 11.54
N VAL A 315 3.91 1.80 12.87
CA VAL A 315 3.30 0.75 13.69
C VAL A 315 1.78 0.77 13.60
N LEU A 316 1.19 1.96 13.44
CA LEU A 316 -0.27 2.15 13.36
C LEU A 316 -0.84 2.02 11.96
N ILE A 317 -0.17 2.58 10.96
CA ILE A 317 -0.73 2.76 9.62
C ILE A 317 -0.14 1.77 8.62
N THR A 318 1.15 1.46 8.71
CA THR A 318 1.80 0.66 7.66
C THR A 318 2.09 -0.78 8.06
N GLN A 319 2.16 -1.08 9.35
CA GLN A 319 2.29 -2.45 9.81
C GLN A 319 0.93 -3.14 9.85
N PRO A 320 0.86 -4.43 9.48
CA PRO A 320 -0.35 -5.21 9.60
C PRO A 320 -1.00 -5.14 11.00
N ASN A 321 -2.18 -4.55 11.12
CA ASN A 321 -3.02 -4.58 12.32
C ASN A 321 -4.11 -5.66 12.21
N LEU A 322 -3.72 -6.91 12.48
CA LEU A 322 -4.66 -8.02 12.49
C LEU A 322 -5.53 -7.98 13.75
N ASN A 323 -6.85 -7.90 13.58
CA ASN A 323 -7.79 -8.03 14.67
C ASN A 323 -7.90 -9.51 15.10
N PRO A 324 -7.43 -9.90 16.30
CA PRO A 324 -7.51 -11.30 16.72
C PRO A 324 -8.95 -11.79 16.93
N LEU A 325 -9.89 -10.87 17.16
CA LEU A 325 -11.31 -11.18 17.35
C LEU A 325 -12.09 -11.29 16.05
N ALA A 326 -11.50 -10.80 14.95
CA ALA A 326 -12.06 -10.92 13.61
C ALA A 326 -10.93 -11.07 12.59
N PRO A 327 -10.22 -12.22 12.61
CA PRO A 327 -9.09 -12.43 11.74
C PRO A 327 -9.59 -12.50 10.29
N ASN A 328 -8.92 -11.76 9.41
CA ASN A 328 -9.28 -11.65 8.00
C ASN A 328 -8.16 -12.14 7.07
N THR A 329 -7.15 -12.82 7.61
CA THR A 329 -6.14 -13.49 6.77
C THR A 329 -6.80 -14.64 6.03
N LEU A 330 -6.39 -14.89 4.78
CA LEU A 330 -6.97 -15.98 3.99
C LEU A 330 -6.90 -17.32 4.70
N ARG A 331 -5.81 -17.55 5.44
CA ARG A 331 -5.60 -18.74 6.28
C ARG A 331 -6.67 -18.92 7.36
N SER A 332 -7.18 -17.83 7.92
CA SER A 332 -8.15 -17.85 9.02
C SER A 332 -9.61 -17.94 8.57
N ILE A 333 -9.88 -17.67 7.29
CA ILE A 333 -11.23 -17.65 6.75
C ILE A 333 -11.66 -19.06 6.33
N ASN A 334 -12.71 -19.57 6.95
CA ASN A 334 -13.27 -20.89 6.63
C ASN A 334 -14.30 -20.81 5.49
N LYS A 335 -13.87 -20.39 4.29
CA LYS A 335 -14.71 -20.34 3.08
C LYS A 335 -13.93 -20.89 1.87
N PRO A 336 -14.58 -21.68 0.98
CA PRO A 336 -13.90 -22.41 -0.09
C PRO A 336 -13.00 -21.55 -0.99
N PHE A 337 -13.51 -20.41 -1.48
CA PHE A 337 -12.76 -19.49 -2.34
C PHE A 337 -11.44 -19.03 -1.71
N TYR A 338 -11.48 -18.57 -0.46
CA TYR A 338 -10.30 -18.03 0.23
C TYR A 338 -9.33 -19.15 0.66
N GLN A 339 -9.83 -20.34 0.99
CA GLN A 339 -8.98 -21.50 1.31
C GLN A 339 -8.23 -22.02 0.08
N ASP A 340 -8.90 -22.09 -1.06
CA ASP A 340 -8.25 -22.46 -2.32
C ASP A 340 -7.23 -21.40 -2.74
N LEU A 341 -7.58 -20.12 -2.63
CA LEU A 341 -6.63 -19.04 -2.89
C LEU A 341 -5.41 -19.13 -1.98
N TYR A 342 -5.58 -19.32 -0.68
CA TYR A 342 -4.47 -19.50 0.26
C TYR A 342 -3.58 -20.69 -0.13
N ARG A 343 -4.17 -21.83 -0.54
CA ARG A 343 -3.43 -23.02 -0.98
C ARG A 343 -2.56 -22.72 -2.21
N GLU A 344 -3.12 -22.04 -3.20
CA GLU A 344 -2.38 -21.65 -4.41
C GLU A 344 -1.25 -20.66 -4.10
N LEU A 345 -1.53 -19.66 -3.27
CA LEU A 345 -0.53 -18.66 -2.87
C LEU A 345 0.60 -19.29 -2.05
N LYS A 346 0.29 -20.27 -1.19
CA LYS A 346 1.28 -21.00 -0.39
C LYS A 346 2.27 -21.79 -1.26
N ASN A 347 1.82 -22.28 -2.42
CA ASN A 347 2.71 -22.94 -3.41
C ASN A 347 3.65 -21.94 -4.12
N ILE A 348 3.35 -20.64 -4.06
CA ILE A 348 4.17 -19.58 -4.65
C ILE A 348 5.20 -19.10 -3.63
N ASP A 349 4.72 -18.64 -2.48
CA ASP A 349 5.54 -18.17 -1.37
C ASP A 349 4.73 -18.32 -0.06
N PRO A 350 5.12 -19.24 0.85
CA PRO A 350 4.41 -19.45 2.10
C PRO A 350 4.34 -18.22 3.01
N LYS A 351 5.42 -17.42 3.08
CA LYS A 351 5.48 -16.24 3.95
C LYS A 351 4.53 -15.16 3.44
N MET A 352 4.51 -14.97 2.13
CA MET A 352 3.58 -14.05 1.47
C MET A 352 2.13 -14.53 1.66
N ALA A 353 1.83 -15.82 1.53
CA ALA A 353 0.48 -16.34 1.69
C ALA A 353 -0.08 -16.13 3.10
N ASP A 354 0.75 -16.24 4.14
CA ASP A 354 0.34 -16.08 5.54
C ASP A 354 -0.09 -14.64 5.90
N VAL A 355 0.32 -13.63 5.12
CA VAL A 355 0.02 -12.21 5.41
C VAL A 355 -1.15 -11.65 4.57
N VAL A 356 -1.61 -12.39 3.56
CA VAL A 356 -2.68 -11.93 2.66
C VAL A 356 -4.03 -11.96 3.40
N THR A 357 -4.78 -10.86 3.30
CA THR A 357 -6.12 -10.71 3.87
C THR A 357 -7.20 -10.64 2.80
N ALA A 358 -8.44 -11.01 3.14
CA ALA A 358 -9.56 -10.94 2.21
C ALA A 358 -10.03 -9.50 1.92
N SER A 359 -9.78 -8.56 2.84
CA SER A 359 -10.04 -7.14 2.66
C SER A 359 -8.86 -6.27 3.07
N VAL A 360 -8.89 -5.00 2.67
CA VAL A 360 -8.11 -3.93 3.32
C VAL A 360 -8.50 -3.89 4.80
N MET A 361 -7.55 -4.06 5.71
CA MET A 361 -7.78 -4.13 7.18
C MET A 361 -6.67 -3.43 8.00
N TYR A 362 -5.75 -2.73 7.33
CA TYR A 362 -4.55 -2.15 7.93
C TYR A 362 -4.67 -0.65 8.06
#